data_AF-W5SXV4-F1
#
_entry.id   AF-W5SXV4-F1
#
_cell.length_a   1.000
_cell.length_b   1.000
_cell.length_c   1.000
_cell.angle_alpha   90.00
_cell.angle_beta   90.00
_cell.angle_gamma   90.00
#
_symmetry.space_group_name_H-M   'P 1'
#
loop_
_entity.id
_entity.type
_entity.pdbx_description
1 polymer ?
#
loop_
_entity_poly.entity_id
_entity_poly.type
_entity_poly.pdbx_seq_one_letter_code
_entity_poly.pdbx_strand_id
1 'polypeptide(L)'
;MNSVTKETKKFNSNDTKDQIKSILKSLVELNKDKTSSDTKFIRVSQVRYQINRMLRRKLRLYKIYWIIAIKNAKYRKSCGVEEYSARDIYNIVIKLLKNDGQKTVCRRTIERDIKLLNEMGLLESKIIRFGENKGSMSFYKQNMQLAHLHKDIIFKYLLHLLKESLNDKKIVGNFDDSLEESNFNYTNLKKFGILSEIDEMNKKSVMSHRVDPHAFNNKANISNNKNSKELLFKNT
;
A
#
# COMPACT_ATOMS: atom_id res chain seq x y z
N MET A 1 -33.27 3.97 22.41
CA MET A 1 -32.24 4.78 21.72
C MET A 1 -30.88 4.20 22.05
N ASN A 2 -30.32 3.34 21.19
CA ASN A 2 -28.99 2.77 21.41
C ASN A 2 -28.02 3.42 20.40
N SER A 3 -27.18 4.31 20.91
CA SER A 3 -26.09 4.93 20.17
C SER A 3 -25.05 3.87 19.83
N VAL A 4 -25.10 3.38 18.59
CA VAL A 4 -24.00 2.60 18.01
C VAL A 4 -22.85 3.59 17.77
N THR A 5 -21.92 3.63 18.72
CA THR A 5 -20.64 4.31 18.58
C THR A 5 -19.92 3.73 17.36
N LYS A 6 -19.80 4.56 16.32
CA LYS A 6 -18.94 4.29 15.17
C LYS A 6 -17.49 4.30 15.65
N GLU A 7 -16.97 3.13 16.01
CA GLU A 7 -15.52 2.93 16.06
C GLU A 7 -14.96 3.06 14.64
N THR A 8 -14.50 4.26 14.31
CA THR A 8 -13.55 4.47 13.22
C THR A 8 -12.24 3.77 13.61
N LYS A 9 -12.11 2.48 13.28
CA LYS A 9 -10.83 1.78 13.32
C LYS A 9 -9.85 2.55 12.44
N LYS A 10 -9.04 3.41 13.06
CA LYS A 10 -7.83 3.99 12.46
C LYS A 10 -7.00 2.81 11.98
N PHE A 11 -6.89 2.64 10.66
CA PHE A 11 -5.91 1.73 10.08
C PHE A 11 -4.55 2.15 10.63
N ASN A 12 -3.96 1.33 11.51
CA ASN A 12 -2.65 1.61 12.07
C ASN A 12 -1.64 1.68 10.92
N SER A 13 -0.97 2.82 10.77
CA SER A 13 0.02 3.07 9.71
C SER A 13 1.17 2.06 9.73
N ASN A 14 1.43 1.45 10.89
CA ASN A 14 2.41 0.37 11.08
C ASN A 14 2.01 -0.88 10.29
N ASP A 15 0.74 -1.29 10.32
CA ASP A 15 0.23 -2.47 9.62
C ASP A 15 0.41 -2.38 8.10
N THR A 16 0.22 -1.18 7.54
CA THR A 16 0.44 -0.94 6.09
C THR A 16 1.92 -0.99 5.72
N LYS A 17 2.81 -0.44 6.56
CA LYS A 17 4.26 -0.47 6.31
C LYS A 17 4.79 -1.91 6.37
N ASP A 18 4.32 -2.69 7.34
CA ASP A 18 4.72 -4.08 7.51
C ASP A 18 4.18 -4.95 6.38
N GLN A 19 2.93 -4.74 5.95
CA GLN A 19 2.36 -5.39 4.77
C GLN A 19 3.18 -5.08 3.50
N ILE A 20 3.56 -3.81 3.27
CA ILE A 20 4.42 -3.45 2.13
C ILE A 20 5.76 -4.17 2.21
N LYS A 21 6.39 -4.20 3.39
CA LYS A 21 7.69 -4.85 3.60
C LYS A 21 7.60 -6.36 3.33
N SER A 22 6.55 -7.01 3.82
CA SER A 22 6.30 -8.44 3.60
C SER A 22 6.11 -8.78 2.11
N ILE A 23 5.24 -8.05 1.41
CA ILE A 23 5.02 -8.25 -0.04
C ILE A 23 6.32 -8.03 -0.81
N LEU A 24 7.05 -6.96 -0.49
CA LEU A 24 8.31 -6.62 -1.16
C LEU A 24 9.38 -7.71 -0.96
N LYS A 25 9.54 -8.23 0.25
CA LYS A 25 10.46 -9.35 0.53
C LYS A 25 10.11 -10.58 -0.31
N SER A 26 8.84 -10.97 -0.33
CA SER A 26 8.37 -12.11 -1.14
C SER A 26 8.62 -11.90 -2.64
N LEU A 27 8.40 -10.68 -3.16
CA LEU A 27 8.66 -10.37 -4.57
C LEU A 27 10.15 -10.41 -4.90
N VAL A 28 11.01 -9.89 -4.03
CA VAL A 28 12.47 -9.94 -4.21
C VAL A 28 12.94 -11.39 -4.20
N GLU A 29 12.48 -12.19 -3.25
CA GLU A 29 12.84 -13.61 -3.13
C GLU A 29 12.47 -14.42 -4.37
N LEU A 30 11.25 -14.25 -4.89
CA LEU A 30 10.80 -14.88 -6.15
C LEU A 30 11.55 -14.41 -7.40
N ASN A 31 12.36 -13.35 -7.28
CA ASN A 31 13.04 -12.71 -8.40
C ASN A 31 14.56 -12.94 -8.39
N LYS A 32 15.13 -13.44 -7.28
CA LYS A 32 16.59 -13.61 -7.09
C LYS A 32 17.25 -14.41 -8.22
N ASP A 33 16.58 -15.47 -8.66
CA ASP A 33 17.15 -16.43 -9.62
C ASP A 33 16.93 -16.04 -11.09
N LYS A 34 16.38 -14.84 -11.36
CA LYS A 34 16.22 -14.36 -12.74
C LYS A 34 17.58 -13.98 -13.34
N THR A 35 18.02 -14.77 -14.31
CA THR A 35 19.31 -14.63 -15.02
C THR A 35 19.17 -14.38 -16.53
N SER A 36 17.98 -14.02 -17.03
CA SER A 36 17.78 -13.77 -18.46
C SER A 36 18.57 -12.55 -18.97
N SER A 37 19.23 -12.71 -20.11
CA SER A 37 20.04 -11.70 -20.80
C SER A 37 19.24 -10.49 -21.30
N ASP A 38 17.91 -10.61 -21.43
CA ASP A 38 17.01 -9.53 -21.89
C ASP A 38 16.24 -8.84 -20.75
N THR A 39 16.60 -9.12 -19.49
CA THR A 39 15.78 -8.68 -18.35
C THR A 39 15.97 -7.18 -18.06
N LYS A 40 14.88 -6.42 -18.06
CA LYS A 40 14.88 -5.01 -17.64
C LYS A 40 15.08 -4.89 -16.13
N PHE A 41 15.90 -3.96 -15.68
CA PHE A 41 16.05 -3.71 -14.24
C PHE A 41 14.94 -2.82 -13.68
N ILE A 42 14.51 -3.11 -12.46
CA ILE A 42 13.61 -2.25 -11.68
C ILE A 42 14.14 -2.11 -10.25
N ARG A 43 14.19 -0.87 -9.75
CA ARG A 43 14.69 -0.62 -8.40
C ARG A 43 13.67 -1.05 -7.35
N VAL A 44 14.15 -1.53 -6.20
CA VAL A 44 13.32 -1.87 -5.02
C VAL A 44 12.39 -0.71 -4.62
N SER A 45 12.86 0.54 -4.71
CA SER A 45 12.04 1.74 -4.45
C SER A 45 10.84 1.88 -5.40
N GLN A 46 11.01 1.57 -6.68
CA GLN A 46 9.95 1.59 -7.68
C GLN A 46 8.93 0.48 -7.41
N VAL A 47 9.40 -0.73 -7.08
CA VAL A 47 8.52 -1.84 -6.69
C VAL A 47 7.72 -1.48 -5.44
N ARG A 48 8.36 -0.88 -4.43
CA ARG A 48 7.68 -0.37 -3.21
C ARG A 48 6.58 0.63 -3.55
N TYR A 49 6.83 1.53 -4.50
CA TYR A 49 5.82 2.49 -4.98
C TYR A 49 4.64 1.76 -5.64
N GLN A 50 4.89 0.76 -6.50
CA GLN A 50 3.84 -0.02 -7.14
C GLN A 50 2.98 -0.78 -6.11
N ILE A 51 3.59 -1.38 -5.08
CA ILE A 51 2.86 -2.03 -3.97
C ILE A 51 1.94 -1.03 -3.26
N ASN A 52 2.45 0.16 -2.93
CA ASN A 52 1.64 1.20 -2.29
C ASN A 52 0.45 1.62 -3.16
N ARG A 53 0.67 1.81 -4.46
CA ARG A 53 -0.39 2.12 -5.43
C ARG A 53 -1.43 1.00 -5.51
N MET A 54 -0.99 -0.25 -5.50
CA MET A 54 -1.87 -1.44 -5.47
C MET A 54 -2.71 -1.48 -4.18
N LEU A 55 -2.13 -1.21 -3.01
CA LEU A 55 -2.86 -1.18 -1.73
C LEU A 55 -3.92 -0.07 -1.69
N ARG A 56 -3.62 1.13 -2.23
CA ARG A 56 -4.62 2.20 -2.37
C ARG A 56 -5.76 1.80 -3.30
N ARG A 57 -5.45 1.08 -4.39
CA ARG A 57 -6.46 0.51 -5.30
C ARG A 57 -7.32 -0.55 -4.60
N LYS A 58 -6.73 -1.44 -3.81
CA LYS A 58 -7.42 -2.44 -2.99
C LYS A 58 -8.48 -1.80 -2.08
N LEU A 59 -8.10 -0.79 -1.30
CA LEU A 59 -9.01 -0.08 -0.41
C LEU A 59 -10.19 0.55 -1.18
N ARG A 60 -9.90 1.14 -2.35
CA ARG A 60 -10.93 1.74 -3.20
C ARG A 60 -11.90 0.70 -3.76
N LEU A 61 -11.41 -0.45 -4.23
CA LEU A 61 -12.24 -1.56 -4.70
C LEU A 61 -13.16 -2.08 -3.59
N TYR A 62 -12.66 -2.20 -2.35
CA TYR A 62 -13.50 -2.58 -1.20
C TYR A 62 -14.65 -1.60 -0.99
N LYS A 63 -14.38 -0.28 -1.05
CA LYS A 63 -15.41 0.75 -0.91
C LYS A 63 -16.43 0.70 -2.04
N ILE A 64 -15.98 0.55 -3.29
CA ILE A 64 -16.87 0.41 -4.46
C ILE A 64 -17.78 -0.80 -4.28
N TYR A 65 -17.20 -1.96 -3.99
CA TYR A 65 -17.94 -3.21 -3.81
C TYR A 65 -18.99 -3.10 -2.69
N TRP A 66 -18.61 -2.50 -1.55
CA TRP A 66 -19.50 -2.29 -0.42
C TRP A 66 -20.65 -1.32 -0.74
N ILE A 67 -20.38 -0.21 -1.43
CA ILE A 67 -21.42 0.75 -1.82
C ILE A 67 -22.43 0.13 -2.79
N ILE A 68 -21.95 -0.65 -3.75
CA ILE A 68 -22.83 -1.40 -4.65
C ILE A 68 -23.69 -2.38 -3.86
N ALA A 69 -23.15 -3.05 -2.84
CA ALA A 69 -23.92 -3.94 -1.96
C ALA A 69 -25.09 -3.21 -1.27
N ILE A 70 -24.81 -2.05 -0.68
CA ILE A 70 -25.82 -1.24 0.01
C ILE A 70 -26.89 -0.77 -0.96
N LYS A 71 -26.47 -0.26 -2.12
CA LYS A 71 -27.39 0.23 -3.14
C LYS A 71 -28.27 -0.87 -3.72
N ASN A 72 -27.72 -2.06 -3.95
CA ASN A 72 -28.50 -3.24 -4.34
C ASN A 72 -29.51 -3.68 -3.27
N ALA A 73 -29.11 -3.66 -2.00
CA ALA A 73 -30.02 -4.01 -0.91
C ALA A 73 -31.22 -3.04 -0.84
N LYS A 74 -30.97 -1.74 -1.02
CA LYS A 74 -32.02 -0.70 -1.08
C LYS A 74 -32.94 -0.86 -2.29
N TYR A 75 -32.36 -1.05 -3.46
CA TYR A 75 -33.10 -1.31 -4.70
C TYR A 75 -34.03 -2.53 -4.55
N ARG A 76 -33.53 -3.63 -4.00
CA ARG A 76 -34.35 -4.84 -3.75
C ARG A 76 -35.45 -4.61 -2.73
N LYS A 77 -35.16 -3.94 -1.61
CA LYS A 77 -36.15 -3.64 -0.56
C LYS A 77 -37.28 -2.73 -1.02
N SER A 78 -36.98 -1.83 -1.95
CA SER A 78 -37.94 -0.88 -2.51
C SER A 78 -38.65 -1.41 -3.76
N CYS A 79 -38.52 -2.70 -4.08
CA CYS A 79 -39.07 -3.30 -5.30
C CYS A 79 -38.69 -2.54 -6.59
N GLY A 80 -37.48 -1.96 -6.60
CA GLY A 80 -36.95 -1.23 -7.75
C GLY A 80 -37.16 0.27 -7.77
N VAL A 81 -37.87 0.85 -6.79
CA VAL A 81 -38.14 2.30 -6.72
C VAL A 81 -36.89 3.11 -6.37
N GLU A 82 -36.04 2.62 -5.45
CA GLU A 82 -34.78 3.28 -5.10
C GLU A 82 -33.66 2.91 -6.09
N GLU A 83 -33.68 3.55 -7.25
CA GLU A 83 -32.63 3.43 -8.25
C GLU A 83 -31.31 4.09 -7.83
N TYR A 84 -30.24 3.72 -8.51
CA TYR A 84 -28.94 4.37 -8.34
C TYR A 84 -28.13 4.28 -9.63
N SER A 85 -27.31 5.30 -9.84
CA SER A 85 -26.48 5.45 -11.02
C SER A 85 -24.99 5.25 -10.69
N ALA A 86 -24.17 5.13 -11.75
CA ALA A 86 -22.72 5.18 -11.62
C ALA A 86 -22.22 6.49 -10.96
N ARG A 87 -22.96 7.60 -11.14
CA ARG A 87 -22.64 8.90 -10.54
C ARG A 87 -22.83 8.87 -9.02
N ASP A 88 -23.86 8.17 -8.54
CA ASP A 88 -24.11 8.02 -7.10
C ASP A 88 -23.00 7.21 -6.43
N ILE A 89 -22.58 6.10 -7.05
CA ILE A 89 -21.45 5.31 -6.57
C ILE A 89 -20.19 6.19 -6.49
N TYR A 90 -19.87 6.93 -7.56
CA TYR A 90 -18.72 7.82 -7.59
C TYR A 90 -18.75 8.85 -6.45
N ASN A 91 -19.87 9.57 -6.30
CA ASN A 91 -20.01 10.61 -5.29
C ASN A 91 -19.81 10.07 -3.87
N ILE A 92 -20.39 8.90 -3.57
CA ILE A 92 -20.28 8.29 -2.25
C ILE A 92 -18.85 7.78 -2.00
N VAL A 93 -18.25 7.08 -2.97
CA VAL A 93 -16.89 6.56 -2.84
C VAL A 93 -15.89 7.69 -2.63
N ILE A 94 -16.02 8.81 -3.34
CA ILE A 94 -15.13 9.97 -3.17
C ILE A 94 -15.26 10.60 -1.79
N LYS A 95 -16.48 10.74 -1.27
CA LYS A 95 -16.69 11.19 0.12
C LYS A 95 -16.02 10.24 1.12
N LEU A 96 -16.19 8.92 0.94
CA LEU A 96 -15.55 7.91 1.79
C LEU A 96 -14.01 7.93 1.70
N LEU A 97 -13.44 8.23 0.54
CA LEU A 97 -11.99 8.35 0.39
C LEU A 97 -11.46 9.61 1.08
N LYS A 98 -12.16 10.74 0.94
CA LYS A 98 -11.79 11.99 1.64
C LYS A 98 -11.80 11.83 3.15
N ASN A 99 -12.83 11.18 3.69
CA ASN A 99 -12.96 10.94 5.13
C ASN A 99 -11.82 10.07 5.69
N ASP A 100 -11.26 9.17 4.87
CA ASP A 100 -10.11 8.34 5.22
C ASP A 100 -8.75 9.04 4.99
N GLY A 101 -8.75 10.33 4.63
CA GLY A 101 -7.54 11.09 4.29
C GLY A 101 -6.88 10.64 2.98
N GLN A 102 -7.60 9.91 2.11
CA GLN A 102 -7.07 9.41 0.85
C GLN A 102 -7.25 10.43 -0.28
N LYS A 103 -6.31 10.42 -1.23
CA LYS A 103 -6.42 11.22 -2.45
C LYS A 103 -7.65 10.78 -3.25
N THR A 104 -8.43 11.76 -3.69
CA THR A 104 -9.57 11.53 -4.58
C THR A 104 -9.12 11.06 -5.96
N VAL A 105 -10.02 10.37 -6.68
CA VAL A 105 -9.76 9.89 -8.04
C VAL A 105 -10.81 10.43 -9.01
N CYS A 106 -10.49 10.48 -10.29
CA CYS A 106 -11.46 10.87 -11.31
C CYS A 106 -12.50 9.77 -11.54
N ARG A 107 -13.66 10.15 -12.09
CA ARG A 107 -14.77 9.24 -12.40
C ARG A 107 -14.32 8.03 -13.24
N ARG A 108 -13.51 8.28 -14.27
CA ARG A 108 -12.95 7.24 -15.14
C ARG A 108 -12.13 6.18 -14.39
N THR A 109 -11.52 6.55 -13.27
CA THR A 109 -10.78 5.58 -12.43
C THR A 109 -11.75 4.64 -11.71
N ILE A 110 -12.86 5.15 -11.18
CA ILE A 110 -13.90 4.33 -10.55
C ILE A 110 -14.54 3.39 -11.58
N GLU A 111 -14.81 3.87 -12.79
CA GLU A 111 -15.35 3.05 -13.88
C GLU A 111 -14.41 1.89 -14.25
N ARG A 112 -13.11 2.15 -14.35
CA ARG A 112 -12.10 1.08 -14.56
C ARG A 112 -12.02 0.09 -13.41
N ASP A 113 -12.21 0.56 -12.17
CA ASP A 113 -12.21 -0.32 -11.01
C ASP A 113 -13.48 -1.18 -10.93
N ILE A 114 -14.63 -0.64 -11.35
CA ILE A 114 -15.86 -1.43 -11.52
C ILE A 114 -15.68 -2.48 -12.61
N LYS A 115 -15.06 -2.11 -13.74
CA LYS A 115 -14.72 -3.07 -14.80
C LYS A 115 -13.82 -4.19 -14.27
N LEU A 116 -12.82 -3.85 -13.45
CA LEU A 116 -11.95 -4.85 -12.82
C LEU A 116 -12.73 -5.80 -11.89
N LEU A 117 -13.69 -5.29 -11.11
CA LEU A 117 -14.55 -6.14 -10.28
C LEU A 117 -15.44 -7.08 -11.12
N ASN A 118 -15.83 -6.65 -12.32
CA ASN A 118 -16.54 -7.47 -13.30
C ASN A 118 -15.62 -8.56 -13.86
N GLU A 119 -14.38 -8.22 -14.23
CA GLU A 119 -13.35 -9.18 -14.68
C GLU A 119 -13.03 -10.24 -13.61
N MET A 120 -13.06 -9.87 -12.32
CA MET A 120 -12.91 -10.81 -11.20
C MET A 120 -14.15 -11.71 -10.95
N GLY A 121 -15.26 -11.49 -11.66
CA GLY A 121 -16.52 -12.22 -11.43
C GLY A 121 -17.24 -11.86 -10.13
N LEU A 122 -16.85 -10.77 -9.47
CA LEU A 122 -17.47 -10.31 -8.21
C LEU A 122 -18.74 -9.49 -8.47
N LEU A 123 -18.80 -8.83 -9.61
CA LEU A 123 -19.94 -8.06 -10.09
C LEU A 123 -20.27 -8.46 -11.51
N GLU A 124 -21.50 -8.22 -11.93
CA GLU A 124 -21.93 -8.29 -13.32
C GLU A 124 -22.54 -6.92 -13.66
N SER A 125 -21.95 -6.22 -14.63
CA SER A 125 -22.48 -4.93 -15.11
C SER A 125 -23.59 -5.18 -16.13
N LYS A 126 -24.78 -4.64 -15.86
CA LYS A 126 -25.93 -4.66 -16.78
C LYS A 126 -26.24 -3.25 -17.24
N ILE A 127 -26.50 -3.10 -18.54
CA ILE A 127 -26.93 -1.82 -19.11
C ILE A 127 -28.40 -1.97 -19.49
N ILE A 128 -29.25 -1.17 -18.85
CA ILE A 128 -30.66 -1.06 -19.16
C ILE A 128 -30.80 0.11 -20.14
N ARG A 129 -31.26 -0.15 -21.36
CA ARG A 129 -31.51 0.89 -22.37
C ARG A 129 -32.96 1.33 -22.28
N PHE A 130 -33.21 2.64 -22.34
CA PHE A 130 -34.57 3.19 -22.25
C PHE A 130 -35.27 3.35 -23.61
N GLY A 131 -34.65 2.84 -24.68
CA GLY A 131 -35.08 3.00 -26.07
C GLY A 131 -34.08 3.76 -26.92
N GLU A 132 -34.34 3.86 -28.21
CA GLU A 132 -33.49 4.59 -29.16
C GLU A 132 -33.39 6.06 -28.76
N ASN A 133 -32.16 6.59 -28.68
CA ASN A 133 -31.85 7.96 -28.26
C ASN A 133 -32.36 8.40 -26.86
N LYS A 134 -32.89 7.48 -26.05
CA LYS A 134 -33.42 7.75 -24.69
C LYS A 134 -32.40 7.51 -23.57
N GLY A 135 -31.16 7.19 -23.93
CA GLY A 135 -30.07 6.94 -22.98
C GLY A 135 -30.09 5.53 -22.37
N SER A 136 -29.29 5.35 -21.31
CA SER A 136 -29.15 4.07 -20.63
C SER A 136 -28.77 4.23 -19.16
N MET A 137 -29.11 3.22 -18.35
CA MET A 137 -28.75 3.12 -16.94
C MET A 137 -27.86 1.90 -16.70
N SER A 138 -26.80 2.09 -15.92
CA SER A 138 -25.89 1.02 -15.51
C SER A 138 -26.32 0.45 -14.15
N PHE A 139 -26.68 -0.83 -14.13
CA PHE A 139 -27.02 -1.61 -12.95
C PHE A 139 -25.90 -2.63 -12.66
N TYR A 140 -25.61 -2.92 -11.39
CA TYR A 140 -24.53 -3.84 -11.01
C TYR A 140 -25.05 -4.96 -10.14
N LYS A 141 -25.07 -6.18 -10.65
CA LYS A 141 -25.47 -7.37 -9.88
C LYS A 141 -24.27 -7.94 -9.14
N GLN A 142 -24.40 -8.23 -7.86
CA GLN A 142 -23.35 -8.90 -7.08
C GLN A 142 -23.39 -10.40 -7.23
N ASN A 143 -22.20 -11.01 -7.30
CA ASN A 143 -22.05 -12.44 -7.17
C ASN A 143 -22.12 -12.85 -5.70
N MET A 144 -23.28 -13.35 -5.27
CA MET A 144 -23.52 -13.73 -3.88
C MET A 144 -22.72 -14.97 -3.46
N GLN A 145 -22.35 -15.86 -4.40
CA GLN A 145 -21.55 -17.05 -4.09
C GLN A 145 -20.15 -16.66 -3.59
N LEU A 146 -19.56 -15.62 -4.20
CA LEU A 146 -18.24 -15.11 -3.86
C LEU A 146 -18.26 -13.95 -2.87
N ALA A 147 -19.44 -13.51 -2.42
CA ALA A 147 -19.57 -12.30 -1.62
C ALA A 147 -18.82 -12.37 -0.28
N HIS A 148 -18.69 -13.55 0.33
CA HIS A 148 -17.94 -13.73 1.57
C HIS A 148 -16.41 -13.67 1.35
N LEU A 149 -15.92 -14.00 0.15
CA LEU A 149 -14.50 -14.06 -0.21
C LEU A 149 -13.99 -12.82 -0.96
N HIS A 150 -14.84 -11.81 -1.20
CA HIS A 150 -14.53 -10.66 -2.05
C HIS A 150 -13.20 -9.97 -1.70
N LYS A 151 -12.88 -9.83 -0.40
CA LYS A 151 -11.64 -9.18 0.04
C LYS A 151 -10.41 -9.96 -0.40
N ASP A 152 -10.42 -11.28 -0.22
CA ASP A 152 -9.30 -12.14 -0.56
C ASP A 152 -9.14 -12.26 -2.07
N ILE A 153 -10.25 -12.37 -2.81
CA ILE A 153 -10.25 -12.39 -4.29
C ILE A 153 -9.62 -11.11 -4.83
N ILE A 154 -10.08 -9.94 -4.38
CA ILE A 154 -9.55 -8.64 -4.82
C ILE A 154 -8.05 -8.55 -4.50
N PHE A 155 -7.63 -8.95 -3.29
CA PHE A 155 -6.23 -8.85 -2.91
C PHE A 155 -5.34 -9.78 -3.73
N LYS A 156 -5.73 -11.05 -3.88
CA LYS A 156 -4.99 -12.05 -4.67
C LYS A 156 -4.88 -11.64 -6.13
N TYR A 157 -5.97 -11.17 -6.73
CA TYR A 157 -5.98 -10.72 -8.12
C TYR A 157 -5.07 -9.51 -8.34
N LEU A 158 -5.11 -8.51 -7.45
CA LEU A 158 -4.19 -7.37 -7.53
C LEU A 158 -2.72 -7.77 -7.35
N LEU A 159 -2.45 -8.74 -6.48
CA LEU A 159 -1.10 -9.27 -6.31
C LEU A 159 -0.62 -10.01 -7.57
N HIS A 160 -1.51 -10.76 -8.23
CA HIS A 160 -1.22 -11.40 -9.51
C HIS A 160 -0.85 -10.37 -10.58
N LEU A 161 -1.67 -9.33 -10.77
CA LEU A 161 -1.36 -8.25 -11.71
C LEU A 161 -0.01 -7.58 -11.43
N LEU A 162 0.33 -7.40 -10.14
CA LEU A 162 1.63 -6.86 -9.76
C LEU A 162 2.76 -7.81 -10.16
N LYS A 163 2.64 -9.11 -9.88
CA LYS A 163 3.64 -10.12 -10.27
C LYS A 163 3.83 -10.17 -11.79
N GLU A 164 2.73 -10.18 -12.54
CA GLU A 164 2.73 -10.17 -14.00
C GLU A 164 3.44 -8.94 -14.56
N SER A 165 3.19 -7.76 -13.99
CA SER A 165 3.85 -6.51 -14.40
C SER A 165 5.37 -6.48 -14.12
N LEU A 166 5.86 -7.41 -13.29
CA LEU A 166 7.26 -7.59 -12.92
C LEU A 166 7.87 -8.86 -13.54
N ASN A 167 7.14 -9.57 -14.40
CA ASN A 167 7.59 -10.86 -14.91
C ASN A 167 8.84 -10.73 -15.80
N ASP A 168 8.89 -9.67 -16.61
CA ASP A 168 10.00 -9.29 -17.49
C ASP A 168 11.09 -8.45 -16.81
N LYS A 169 11.02 -8.28 -15.48
CA LYS A 169 11.91 -7.37 -14.74
C LYS A 169 12.69 -8.08 -13.64
N LYS A 170 13.96 -7.68 -13.48
CA LYS A 170 14.83 -8.05 -12.35
C LYS A 170 14.83 -6.95 -11.31
N ILE A 171 14.50 -7.30 -10.07
CA ILE A 171 14.46 -6.37 -8.95
C ILE A 171 15.87 -6.22 -8.41
N VAL A 172 16.38 -5.00 -8.46
CA VAL A 172 17.71 -4.63 -7.94
C VAL A 172 17.56 -3.62 -6.80
N GLY A 173 18.46 -3.68 -5.83
CA GLY A 173 18.58 -2.68 -4.79
C GLY A 173 18.80 -1.28 -5.37
N ASN A 174 18.52 -0.26 -4.56
CA ASN A 174 18.66 1.12 -5.03
C ASN A 174 20.11 1.54 -5.30
N PHE A 175 21.06 0.77 -4.76
CA PHE A 175 22.48 1.06 -4.71
C PHE A 175 23.33 -0.16 -5.13
N ASP A 176 22.73 -1.17 -5.76
CA ASP A 176 23.49 -2.37 -6.16
C ASP A 176 24.66 -1.99 -7.07
N ASP A 177 24.47 -0.97 -7.92
CA ASP A 177 25.51 -0.43 -8.82
C ASP A 177 26.57 0.45 -8.12
N SER A 178 26.34 0.86 -6.86
CA SER A 178 27.18 1.83 -6.13
C SER A 178 27.76 1.28 -4.82
N LEU A 179 27.58 -0.01 -4.56
CA LEU A 179 28.17 -0.72 -3.41
C LEU A 179 29.50 -1.37 -3.74
N GLU A 180 29.89 -1.43 -5.02
CA GLU A 180 31.28 -1.64 -5.39
C GLU A 180 32.13 -0.51 -4.82
N GLU A 181 33.41 -0.79 -4.50
CA GLU A 181 34.36 0.17 -3.90
C GLU A 181 34.45 1.45 -4.74
N SER A 182 33.53 2.37 -4.49
CA SER A 182 33.57 3.68 -5.09
C SER A 182 34.74 4.41 -4.45
N ASN A 183 35.65 4.94 -5.27
CA ASN A 183 36.67 5.87 -4.83
C ASN A 183 35.96 7.12 -4.26
N PHE A 184 35.68 7.11 -2.96
CA PHE A 184 35.06 8.22 -2.28
C PHE A 184 35.93 9.47 -2.48
N ASN A 185 35.30 10.57 -2.86
CA ASN A 185 36.01 11.83 -3.08
C ASN A 185 36.33 12.48 -1.73
N TYR A 186 37.55 12.26 -1.22
CA TYR A 186 38.04 12.85 0.02
C TYR A 186 38.79 14.18 -0.17
N THR A 187 38.63 14.86 -1.31
CA THR A 187 39.34 16.13 -1.60
C THR A 187 39.18 17.18 -0.50
N ASN A 188 37.98 17.31 0.07
CA ASN A 188 37.73 18.25 1.18
C ASN A 188 38.45 17.83 2.46
N LEU A 189 38.45 16.53 2.82
CA LEU A 189 39.17 16.05 4.01
C LEU A 189 40.67 16.23 3.85
N LYS A 190 41.20 16.06 2.63
CA LYS A 190 42.59 16.34 2.30
C LYS A 190 42.91 17.83 2.40
N LYS A 191 42.03 18.68 1.88
CA LYS A 191 42.15 20.15 1.92
C LYS A 191 42.18 20.69 3.35
N PHE A 192 41.41 20.09 4.26
CA PHE A 192 41.34 20.51 5.66
C PHE A 192 42.38 19.83 6.56
N GLY A 193 43.28 19.00 6.03
CA GLY A 193 44.30 18.30 6.84
C GLY A 193 43.75 17.18 7.75
N ILE A 194 42.45 16.88 7.67
CA ILE A 194 41.77 15.92 8.55
C ILE A 194 42.23 14.48 8.29
N LEU A 195 42.55 14.14 7.03
CA LEU A 195 43.06 12.80 6.69
C LEU A 195 44.39 12.49 7.40
N SER A 196 45.30 13.46 7.45
CA SER A 196 46.59 13.32 8.15
C SER A 196 46.41 13.15 9.66
N GLU A 197 45.47 13.90 10.26
CA GLU A 197 45.16 13.77 11.69
C GLU A 197 44.60 12.38 12.03
N ILE A 198 43.71 11.83 11.18
CA ILE A 198 43.15 10.48 11.35
C ILE A 198 44.21 9.38 11.15
N ASP A 199 45.10 9.52 10.16
CA ASP A 199 46.19 8.57 9.95
C ASP A 199 47.16 8.54 11.15
N GLU A 200 47.42 9.69 11.78
CA GLU A 200 48.19 9.74 13.03
C GLU A 200 47.47 9.09 14.22
N MET A 201 46.14 9.27 14.33
CA MET A 201 45.32 8.62 15.36
C MET A 201 45.30 7.09 15.19
N ASN A 202 45.20 6.60 13.95
CA ASN A 202 45.23 5.16 13.65
C ASN A 202 46.61 4.53 13.93
N LYS A 203 47.71 5.27 13.73
CA LYS A 203 49.07 4.80 14.07
C LYS A 203 49.34 4.78 15.58
N LYS A 204 48.77 5.73 16.34
CA LYS A 204 48.89 5.79 17.81
C LYS A 204 47.97 4.79 18.52
N SER A 205 46.89 4.37 17.88
CA SER A 205 45.96 3.35 18.40
C SER A 205 46.48 1.94 18.10
N VAL A 206 47.35 1.42 18.97
CA VAL A 206 47.50 -0.04 19.08
C VAL A 206 46.14 -0.58 19.51
N MET A 207 45.51 -1.43 18.68
CA MET A 207 44.18 -2.03 18.85
C MET A 207 43.83 -2.33 20.32
N SER A 208 43.18 -1.38 20.99
CA SER A 208 42.56 -1.56 22.28
C SER A 208 41.07 -1.63 22.05
N HIS A 209 40.58 -2.87 21.97
CA HIS A 209 39.19 -3.29 21.85
C HIS A 209 38.45 -2.83 20.58
N ARG A 210 38.16 -3.81 19.70
CA ARG A 210 36.98 -3.75 18.84
C ARG A 210 35.76 -3.67 19.75
N VAL A 211 35.38 -2.46 20.11
CA VAL A 211 34.04 -2.20 20.63
C VAL A 211 33.10 -2.43 19.47
N ASP A 212 32.08 -3.28 19.67
CA ASP A 212 31.06 -3.54 18.65
C ASP A 212 30.56 -2.23 18.03
N PRO A 213 30.29 -2.18 16.71
CA PRO A 213 29.83 -0.96 16.02
C PRO A 213 28.53 -0.37 16.59
N HIS A 214 27.89 -1.09 17.52
CA HIS A 214 26.66 -0.72 18.20
C HIS A 214 26.85 -0.01 19.54
N ALA A 215 28.07 0.18 20.06
CA ALA A 215 28.28 0.98 21.26
C ALA A 215 28.33 2.48 20.96
N PHE A 216 27.34 3.01 20.23
CA PHE A 216 27.01 4.41 20.35
C PHE A 216 26.35 4.58 21.72
N ASN A 217 27.15 4.95 22.73
CA ASN A 217 26.66 5.38 24.04
C ASN A 217 25.99 6.77 23.92
N ASN A 218 24.93 6.86 23.12
CA ASN A 218 23.94 7.89 23.31
C ASN A 218 23.01 7.38 24.43
N LYS A 219 23.16 7.96 25.62
CA LYS A 219 22.04 8.10 26.57
C LYS A 219 20.97 9.02 25.95
N ALA A 220 20.46 8.68 24.78
CA ALA A 220 19.18 9.16 24.31
C ALA A 220 18.19 8.11 24.77
N ASN A 221 17.52 8.38 25.89
CA ASN A 221 16.36 7.62 26.34
C ASN A 221 15.27 7.70 25.26
N ILE A 222 15.35 6.84 24.23
CA ILE A 222 14.19 6.48 23.44
C ILE A 222 13.49 5.41 24.27
N SER A 223 12.77 5.86 25.30
CA SER A 223 11.86 4.98 26.01
C SER A 223 10.78 4.56 25.02
N ASN A 224 10.85 3.30 24.58
CA ASN A 224 9.68 2.63 24.04
C ASN A 224 8.66 2.57 25.18
N ASN A 225 7.78 3.56 25.24
CA ASN A 225 6.76 3.68 26.26
C ASN A 225 5.71 2.56 26.08
N LYS A 226 6.06 1.36 26.54
CA LYS A 226 5.14 0.31 26.96
C LYS A 226 5.03 0.44 28.48
N ASN A 227 4.17 1.33 28.93
CA ASN A 227 3.35 1.21 30.15
C ASN A 227 2.76 2.58 30.54
N SER A 228 1.84 3.09 29.73
CA SER A 228 0.89 4.10 30.20
C SER A 228 -0.35 3.39 30.77
N LYS A 229 -0.20 2.68 31.89
CA LYS A 229 -1.32 2.09 32.66
C LYS A 229 -0.83 1.49 33.98
N GLU A 230 -0.29 2.33 34.86
CA GLU A 230 -0.18 2.07 36.31
C GLU A 230 0.60 3.24 36.90
N LEU A 231 -0.10 4.31 37.30
CA LEU A 231 0.34 5.29 38.32
C LEU A 231 -0.75 6.34 38.62
N LEU A 232 -2.04 6.02 38.38
CA LEU A 232 -3.17 6.92 38.67
C LEU A 232 -3.99 6.52 39.91
N PHE A 233 -3.52 5.57 40.71
CA PHE A 233 -4.13 5.27 42.00
C PHE A 233 -3.05 5.00 43.04
N LYS A 234 -2.61 6.08 43.69
CA LYS A 234 -2.15 6.13 45.07
C LYS A 234 -1.94 7.59 45.39
N ASN A 235 -2.98 8.20 45.94
CA ASN A 235 -2.99 9.32 46.88
C ASN A 235 -4.46 9.55 47.26
N THR A 236 -4.92 8.73 48.20
CA THR A 236 -6.01 9.01 49.14
C THR A 236 -5.42 8.83 50.52
#